data_AF-B8AK05-F1
#
_entry.id   AF-B8AK05-F1
#
_cell.length_a   1.000
_cell.length_b   1.000
_cell.length_c   1.000
_cell.angle_alpha   90.00
_cell.angle_beta   90.00
_cell.angle_gamma   90.00
#
_symmetry.space_group_name_H-M   'P 1'
#
loop_
_entity.id
_entity.type
_entity.pdbx_description
1 polymer ?
#
loop_
_entity_poly.entity_id
_entity_poly.type
_entity_poly.pdbx_seq_one_letter_code
_entity_poly.pdbx_strand_id
1 'polypeptide(L)'
;MVLHWDAGQASEIISSFDIIVASDCTFFKQFHQSLARVVKSLLKHSETSQAIFLSPKRGDSLSKFLEVIKKNGLSCELIEKYDPTVWNMHKKYVSDDNRSWPNYNEEHCYPLLVRINSHSK
;
A
#
# COMPACT_ATOMS: atom_id res chain seq x y z
N MET A 1 -16.40 12.86 9.42
CA MET A 1 -16.34 12.62 7.96
C MET A 1 -15.98 11.16 7.74
N VAL A 2 -16.68 10.46 6.85
CA VAL A 2 -16.40 9.06 6.50
C VAL A 2 -15.93 9.03 5.05
N LEU A 3 -14.79 8.38 4.80
CA LEU A 3 -14.24 8.19 3.45
C LEU A 3 -14.61 6.79 2.96
N HIS A 4 -15.47 6.71 1.95
CA HIS A 4 -15.84 5.44 1.31
C HIS A 4 -15.22 5.38 -0.08
N TRP A 5 -14.47 4.34 -0.40
CA TRP A 5 -13.66 4.33 -1.63
C TRP A 5 -14.49 4.29 -2.92
N ASP A 6 -15.64 3.61 -2.88
CA ASP A 6 -16.57 3.54 -4.02
C ASP A 6 -17.53 4.73 -4.12
N ALA A 7 -17.42 5.72 -3.25
CA ALA A 7 -18.26 6.92 -3.28
C ALA A 7 -17.47 8.12 -3.79
N GLY A 8 -18.16 9.10 -4.36
CA GLY A 8 -17.55 10.39 -4.72
C GLY A 8 -16.93 11.07 -3.50
N GLN A 9 -15.76 11.67 -3.69
CA GLN A 9 -15.07 12.40 -2.62
C GLN A 9 -15.63 13.82 -2.51
N ALA A 10 -15.76 14.33 -1.28
CA ALA A 10 -16.14 15.73 -1.06
C ALA A 10 -15.08 16.66 -1.67
N SER A 11 -15.51 17.78 -2.26
CA SER A 11 -14.59 18.72 -2.94
C SER A 11 -13.51 19.29 -2.02
N GLU A 12 -13.79 19.36 -0.72
CA GLU A 12 -12.89 19.92 0.31
C GLU A 12 -11.63 19.08 0.56
N ILE A 13 -11.66 17.79 0.21
CA ILE A 13 -10.57 16.85 0.50
C ILE A 13 -9.80 16.41 -0.75
N ILE A 14 -10.18 16.95 -1.92
CA ILE A 14 -9.48 16.68 -3.17
C ILE A 14 -8.12 17.37 -3.13
N SER A 15 -7.06 16.62 -3.46
CA SER A 15 -5.67 17.07 -3.54
C SER A 15 -5.18 17.79 -2.26
N SER A 16 -5.73 17.45 -1.10
CA SER A 16 -5.46 18.15 0.16
C SER A 16 -4.41 17.50 1.04
N PHE A 17 -3.96 16.27 0.72
CA PHE A 17 -3.04 15.52 1.58
C PHE A 17 -1.65 15.38 0.96
N ASP A 18 -0.63 15.81 1.69
CA ASP A 18 0.76 15.54 1.31
C ASP A 18 1.12 14.06 1.52
N ILE A 19 0.60 13.42 2.57
CA ILE A 19 0.89 12.01 2.90
C ILE A 19 -0.43 11.26 3.11
N ILE A 20 -0.55 10.10 2.46
CA ILE A 20 -1.62 9.12 2.71
C ILE A 20 -0.96 7.85 3.28
N VAL A 21 -1.47 7.30 4.37
CA VAL A 21 -0.97 6.05 4.95
C VAL A 21 -2.08 5.00 4.99
N ALA A 22 -1.80 3.80 4.52
CA ALA A 22 -2.71 2.67 4.58
C ALA A 22 -1.97 1.38 4.96
N SER A 23 -2.66 0.47 5.65
CA SER A 23 -2.10 -0.83 6.03
C SER A 23 -3.07 -1.93 5.63
N ASP A 24 -2.56 -2.95 4.96
CA ASP A 24 -3.29 -4.17 4.57
C ASP A 24 -4.63 -3.96 3.85
N CYS A 25 -4.71 -2.91 3.02
CA CYS A 25 -5.92 -2.52 2.30
C CYS A 25 -6.05 -3.13 0.90
N THR A 26 -5.11 -3.97 0.49
CA THR A 26 -5.04 -4.54 -0.87
C THR A 26 -5.66 -5.92 -0.98
N PHE A 27 -6.25 -6.48 0.08
CA PHE A 27 -6.82 -7.83 0.07
C PHE A 27 -8.06 -7.96 -0.84
N PHE A 28 -8.98 -7.00 -0.78
CA PHE A 28 -10.22 -7.05 -1.54
C PHE A 28 -10.05 -6.51 -2.96
N LYS A 29 -9.76 -7.41 -3.91
CA LYS A 29 -9.50 -7.09 -5.32
C LYS A 29 -10.58 -6.25 -5.99
N GLN A 30 -11.86 -6.45 -5.62
CA GLN A 30 -12.98 -5.69 -6.16
C GLN A 30 -12.89 -4.18 -5.90
N PHE A 31 -12.17 -3.76 -4.85
CA PHE A 31 -12.02 -2.35 -4.48
C PHE A 31 -10.70 -1.73 -4.95
N HIS A 32 -9.81 -2.47 -5.61
CA HIS A 32 -8.51 -1.95 -6.06
C HIS A 32 -8.64 -0.70 -6.92
N GLN A 33 -9.59 -0.70 -7.85
CA GLN A 33 -9.81 0.41 -8.77
C GLN A 33 -10.30 1.66 -8.04
N SER A 34 -11.14 1.48 -7.04
CA SER A 34 -11.69 2.58 -6.25
C SER A 34 -10.67 3.13 -5.27
N LEU A 35 -9.90 2.25 -4.62
CA LEU A 35 -8.78 2.64 -3.78
C LEU A 35 -7.73 3.44 -4.56
N ALA A 36 -7.39 3.01 -5.79
CA ALA A 36 -6.47 3.76 -6.64
C ALA A 36 -6.99 5.16 -7.02
N ARG A 37 -8.29 5.28 -7.31
CA ARG A 37 -8.93 6.57 -7.58
C ARG A 37 -8.91 7.49 -6.36
N VAL A 38 -9.20 6.95 -5.19
CA VAL A 38 -9.16 7.69 -3.91
C VAL A 38 -7.75 8.16 -3.62
N VAL A 39 -6.73 7.31 -3.77
CA VAL A 39 -5.33 7.74 -3.60
C VAL A 39 -5.03 8.89 -4.56
N LYS A 40 -5.36 8.74 -5.84
CA LYS A 40 -5.13 9.78 -6.85
C LYS A 40 -5.87 11.08 -6.53
N SER A 41 -7.12 11.00 -6.08
CA SER A 41 -7.97 12.17 -5.84
C SER A 41 -7.55 12.93 -4.59
N LEU A 42 -7.12 12.22 -3.54
CA LEU A 42 -6.79 12.82 -2.25
C LEU A 42 -5.33 13.31 -2.20
N LEU A 43 -4.43 12.64 -2.92
CA LEU A 43 -3.02 12.98 -2.91
C LEU A 43 -2.80 14.31 -3.63
N LYS A 44 -2.16 15.24 -2.93
CA LYS A 44 -1.81 16.55 -3.46
C LYS A 44 -0.87 16.42 -4.65
N HIS A 45 -1.03 17.32 -5.62
CA HIS A 45 -0.17 17.39 -6.80
C HIS A 45 1.13 18.13 -6.46
N SER A 46 2.06 17.43 -5.80
CA SER A 46 3.39 17.93 -5.44
C SER A 46 4.41 16.80 -5.54
N GLU A 47 5.66 17.15 -5.85
CA GLU A 47 6.78 16.19 -5.94
C GLU A 47 7.08 15.52 -4.60
N THR A 48 6.76 16.20 -3.50
CA THR A 48 6.96 15.71 -2.13
C THR A 48 5.80 14.86 -1.62
N SER A 49 4.66 14.85 -2.30
CA SER A 49 3.48 14.12 -1.86
C SER A 49 3.55 12.65 -2.23
N GLN A 50 3.19 11.78 -1.29
CA GLN A 50 3.20 10.33 -1.50
C GLN A 50 2.13 9.59 -0.70
N ALA A 51 1.69 8.45 -1.23
CA ALA A 51 0.97 7.44 -0.47
C ALA A 51 1.95 6.34 -0.03
N ILE A 52 1.85 5.92 1.23
CA ILE A 52 2.67 4.87 1.83
C ILE A 52 1.74 3.74 2.25
N PHE A 53 1.90 2.58 1.63
CA PHE A 53 1.14 1.39 1.99
C PHE A 53 2.08 0.37 2.61
N LEU A 54 1.66 -0.26 3.71
CA LEU A 54 2.29 -1.45 4.26
C LEU A 54 1.34 -2.61 4.02
N SER A 55 1.69 -3.56 3.15
CA SER A 55 0.75 -4.64 2.78
C SER A 55 1.49 -5.94 2.48
N PRO A 56 1.05 -7.08 3.03
CA PRO A 56 1.52 -8.38 2.57
C PRO A 56 1.13 -8.61 1.11
N LYS A 57 1.81 -9.55 0.46
CA LYS A 57 1.53 -9.91 -0.94
C LYS A 57 0.09 -10.43 -1.11
N ARG A 58 -0.33 -11.28 -0.16
CA ARG A 58 -1.60 -12.01 -0.17
C ARG A 58 -1.86 -12.67 -1.53
N GLY A 59 -0.93 -13.53 -1.94
CA GLY A 59 -0.89 -14.10 -3.28
C GLY A 59 -0.60 -13.03 -4.33
N ASP A 60 -1.45 -12.95 -5.36
CA ASP A 60 -1.36 -11.96 -6.45
C ASP A 60 -2.13 -10.66 -6.16
N SER A 61 -2.63 -10.46 -4.94
CA SER A 61 -3.49 -9.31 -4.64
C SER A 61 -2.71 -8.00 -4.67
N LEU A 62 -1.56 -7.93 -3.99
CA LEU A 62 -0.72 -6.73 -3.99
C LEU A 62 -0.22 -6.39 -5.39
N SER A 63 0.28 -7.37 -6.15
CA SER A 63 0.79 -7.14 -7.50
C SER A 63 -0.30 -6.60 -8.44
N LYS A 64 -1.52 -7.16 -8.38
CA LYS A 64 -2.68 -6.64 -9.12
C LYS A 64 -3.04 -5.21 -8.73
N PHE A 65 -2.98 -4.87 -7.45
CA PHE A 65 -3.20 -3.49 -7.01
C PHE A 65 -2.15 -2.54 -7.60
N LEU A 66 -0.87 -2.91 -7.63
CA LEU A 66 0.19 -2.09 -8.23
C LEU A 66 -0.01 -1.87 -9.75
N GLU A 67 -0.53 -2.88 -10.47
CA GLU A 67 -0.93 -2.70 -11.87
C GLU A 67 -2.06 -1.68 -12.02
N VAL A 68 -3.05 -1.73 -11.12
CA VAL A 68 -4.16 -0.77 -11.11
C VAL A 68 -3.66 0.65 -10.81
N ILE A 69 -2.75 0.83 -9.85
CA ILE A 69 -2.10 2.11 -9.56
C ILE A 69 -1.45 2.71 -10.83
N LYS A 70 -0.65 1.91 -11.55
CA LYS A 70 -0.01 2.31 -12.81
C LYS A 70 -1.04 2.66 -13.89
N LYS A 71 -2.09 1.85 -14.06
CA LYS A 71 -3.18 2.12 -15.01
C LYS A 71 -3.94 3.42 -14.72
N ASN A 72 -3.93 3.89 -13.46
CA ASN A 72 -4.54 5.16 -13.06
C ASN A 72 -3.57 6.36 -13.20
N GLY A 73 -2.39 6.16 -13.79
CA GLY A 73 -1.40 7.23 -14.05
C GLY A 73 -0.61 7.65 -12.81
N LEU A 74 -0.49 6.77 -11.82
CA LEU A 74 0.37 6.94 -10.66
C LEU A 74 1.64 6.10 -10.82
N SER A 75 2.75 6.55 -10.26
CA SER A 75 3.96 5.73 -10.13
C SER A 75 3.97 5.01 -8.80
N CYS A 76 4.62 3.85 -8.73
CA CYS A 76 4.81 3.14 -7.47
C CYS A 76 6.13 2.38 -7.40
N GLU A 77 6.68 2.32 -6.20
CA GLU A 77 7.87 1.56 -5.83
C GLU A 77 7.48 0.53 -4.76
N LEU A 78 7.99 -0.70 -4.88
CA LEU A 78 7.81 -1.77 -3.90
C LEU A 78 9.16 -2.05 -3.22
N ILE A 79 9.22 -1.84 -1.91
CA ILE A 79 10.42 -1.98 -1.10
C ILE A 79 10.20 -3.08 -0.08
N GLU A 80 10.96 -4.17 -0.23
CA GLU A 80 10.90 -5.31 0.69
C GLU A 80 11.61 -5.03 2.01
N LYS A 81 12.84 -4.49 1.95
CA LYS A 81 13.71 -4.29 3.12
C LYS A 81 13.72 -2.83 3.54
N TYR A 82 12.57 -2.34 3.96
CA TYR A 82 12.36 -0.91 4.23
C TYR A 82 12.79 -0.47 5.63
N ASP A 83 12.91 -1.39 6.59
CA ASP A 83 13.37 -1.10 7.95
C ASP A 83 14.23 -2.28 8.49
N PRO A 84 15.42 -2.02 9.07
CA PRO A 84 16.28 -3.07 9.60
C PRO A 84 15.67 -3.88 10.74
N THR A 85 14.86 -3.25 11.61
CA THR A 85 14.20 -3.92 12.74
C THR A 85 13.16 -4.90 12.23
N VAL A 86 12.28 -4.44 11.33
CA VAL A 86 11.25 -5.28 10.72
C VAL A 86 11.87 -6.41 9.90
N TRP A 87 12.92 -6.13 9.12
CA TRP A 87 13.62 -7.15 8.35
C TRP A 87 14.27 -8.22 9.26
N ASN A 88 14.86 -7.80 10.38
CA ASN A 88 15.44 -8.75 11.34
C ASN A 88 14.37 -9.62 12.02
N MET A 89 13.20 -9.06 12.35
CA MET A 89 12.06 -9.82 12.86
C MET A 89 11.55 -10.82 11.81
N HIS A 90 11.37 -10.39 10.57
CA HIS A 90 10.99 -11.26 9.46
C HIS A 90 11.92 -12.45 9.31
N LYS A 91 13.25 -12.22 9.25
CA LYS A 91 14.23 -13.32 9.17
C LYS A 91 14.13 -14.29 10.34
N LYS A 92 13.89 -13.77 11.56
CA LYS A 92 13.71 -14.61 12.76
C LYS A 92 12.48 -15.50 12.63
N TYR A 93 11.36 -14.98 12.12
CA TYR A 93 10.13 -15.74 11.92
C TYR A 93 10.13 -16.66 10.69
N VAL A 94 11.01 -16.42 9.72
CA VAL A 94 11.24 -17.36 8.61
C VAL A 94 12.17 -18.50 9.02
N SER A 95 13.06 -18.28 9.99
CA SER A 95 14.02 -19.29 10.44
C SER A 95 13.36 -20.44 11.20
N ASP A 96 13.98 -21.63 11.17
CA ASP A 96 13.50 -22.85 11.83
C ASP A 96 13.35 -22.74 13.36
N ASP A 97 13.89 -21.70 14.00
CA ASP A 97 13.65 -21.36 15.42
C ASP A 97 12.30 -20.62 15.59
N ASN A 98 11.26 -21.11 14.90
CA ASN A 98 9.97 -20.44 14.77
C ASN A 98 9.09 -20.55 16.05
N ARG A 99 9.72 -20.80 17.20
CA ARG A 99 9.08 -20.89 18.53
C ARG A 99 8.30 -19.62 18.90
N SER A 100 8.69 -18.49 18.32
CA SER A 100 8.06 -17.19 18.61
C SER A 100 6.82 -16.90 17.75
N TRP A 101 6.68 -17.49 16.57
CA TRP A 101 5.45 -17.40 15.76
C TRP A 101 5.30 -18.61 14.81
N PRO A 102 4.79 -19.75 15.31
CA PRO A 102 4.74 -21.01 14.55
C PRO A 102 3.95 -20.96 13.24
N ASN A 103 2.97 -20.04 13.14
CA ASN A 103 2.11 -19.88 11.96
C ASN A 103 2.52 -18.68 11.08
N TYR A 104 3.75 -18.20 11.21
CA TYR A 104 4.23 -17.12 10.36
C TYR A 104 4.22 -17.55 8.88
N ASN A 105 3.56 -16.77 8.06
CA ASN A 105 3.54 -16.97 6.61
C ASN A 105 3.87 -15.64 5.95
N GLU A 106 4.99 -15.55 5.24
CA GLU A 106 5.44 -14.29 4.66
C GLU A 106 4.43 -13.66 3.69
N GLU A 107 3.65 -14.46 2.95
CA GLU A 107 2.63 -13.98 2.03
C GLU A 107 1.46 -13.30 2.75
N HIS A 108 1.20 -13.66 4.01
CA HIS A 108 0.07 -13.15 4.81
C HIS A 108 0.49 -12.23 5.96
N CYS A 109 1.75 -12.30 6.39
CA CYS A 109 2.25 -11.67 7.61
C CYS A 109 3.34 -10.63 7.35
N TYR A 110 4.14 -10.75 6.26
CA TYR A 110 5.21 -9.80 5.99
C TYR A 110 4.69 -8.61 5.20
N PRO A 111 4.54 -7.41 5.80
CA PRO A 111 4.18 -6.23 5.02
C PRO A 111 5.35 -5.82 4.13
N LEU A 112 5.05 -5.51 2.86
CA LEU A 112 5.97 -4.80 1.97
C LEU A 112 5.61 -3.32 1.99
N LEU A 113 6.60 -2.46 1.88
CA LEU A 113 6.38 -1.02 1.76
C LEU A 113 6.15 -0.66 0.31
N VAL A 114 5.02 -0.02 0.01
CA VAL A 114 4.72 0.57 -1.29
C VAL A 114 4.74 2.08 -1.15
N ARG A 115 5.54 2.75 -1.99
CA ARG A 115 5.46 4.20 -2.19
C ARG A 115 4.72 4.47 -3.48
N ILE A 116 3.78 5.41 -3.44
CA ILE A 116 2.95 5.81 -4.57
C ILE A 116 3.04 7.32 -4.73
N ASN A 117 3.27 7.82 -5.95
CA ASN A 117 3.39 9.25 -6.23
C ASN A 117 2.56 9.65 -7.45
N SER A 118 2.16 10.92 -7.51
CA SER A 118 1.35 11.50 -8.59
C SER A 118 2.11 11.81 -9.89
N HIS A 119 3.34 11.32 -10.06
CA HIS A 119 4.17 11.67 -11.22
C HIS A 119 3.83 10.85 -12.47
N SER A 120 3.19 11.51 -13.44
CA SER A 120 3.48 11.27 -14.86
C SER A 120 4.82 11.93 -15.15
N LYS A 121 5.79 11.17 -15.68
CA LYS A 121 6.79 11.78 -16.57
C LYS A 121 6.10 12.19 -17.87
#